data_AF-Q22P28-F1
#
_entry.id   AF-Q22P28-F1
#
_cell.length_a   1.000
_cell.length_b   1.000
_cell.length_c   1.000
_cell.angle_alpha   90.00
_cell.angle_beta   90.00
_cell.angle_gamma   90.00
#
_symmetry.space_group_name_H-M   'P 1'
#
loop_
_entity.id
_entity.type
_entity.pdbx_description
1 polymer ?
#
loop_
_entity_poly.entity_id
_entity_poly.type
_entity_poly.pdbx_seq_one_letter_code
_entity_poly.pdbx_strand_id
1 'polypeptide(L)'
;MNAETEQKIKQQIIRCGNNAHHLKNIIYQIFDDQIPEIMIISDEASRIEGLCHDMIRQNLNFRYLSWFEGWKVLLRRIKRHIKVSQKIIKFDEENTYQAFPDQVKETIINYFQLQEEIVDNVDSYLNKLFIQFTDVKCDQFQYSENIDNKLYNSMDFNLLNEKNFCEDQIANLNDLVQVAVESCNRAHNIQNHVVPFQQKQGFESFAYELAGKSGEVENQFREIQKNLKMHSHNLHEMKNNIKNHANYAKLKVKEILEILNKILVDEKFKKSEPITKLCETINQSCEFFSTKINDQMITNTA
;
A
#
# COMPACT_ATOMS: atom_id res chain seq x y z
N MET A 1 -27.41 1.76 12.99
CA MET A 1 -26.46 2.17 11.94
C MET A 1 -26.02 0.93 11.18
N ASN A 2 -26.12 0.93 9.86
CA ASN A 2 -25.88 -0.28 9.06
C ASN A 2 -24.37 -0.56 8.98
N ALA A 3 -23.93 -1.78 9.36
CA ALA A 3 -22.52 -2.20 9.33
C ALA A 3 -21.85 -1.95 7.95
N GLU A 4 -22.66 -1.88 6.91
CA GLU A 4 -22.29 -1.53 5.55
C GLU A 4 -21.63 -0.14 5.40
N THR A 5 -22.11 0.90 6.10
CA THR A 5 -21.53 2.27 5.97
C THR A 5 -20.16 2.35 6.62
N GLU A 6 -20.00 1.73 7.78
CA GLU A 6 -18.71 1.59 8.46
C GLU A 6 -17.69 0.86 7.57
N GLN A 7 -18.13 -0.23 6.93
CA GLN A 7 -17.30 -0.99 6.02
C GLN A 7 -16.89 -0.17 4.78
N LYS A 8 -17.80 0.62 4.21
CA LYS A 8 -17.49 1.53 3.09
C LYS A 8 -16.45 2.59 3.49
N ILE A 9 -16.57 3.19 4.66
CA ILE A 9 -15.59 4.16 5.18
C ILE A 9 -14.22 3.50 5.35
N LYS A 10 -14.15 2.33 5.99
CA LYS A 10 -12.90 1.58 6.18
C LYS A 10 -12.24 1.22 4.85
N GLN A 11 -13.02 0.79 3.85
CA GLN A 11 -12.51 0.48 2.52
C GLN A 11 -11.91 1.71 1.82
N GLN A 12 -12.54 2.88 1.95
CA GLN A 12 -11.99 4.13 1.40
C GLN A 12 -10.65 4.50 2.06
N ILE A 13 -10.52 4.35 3.38
CA ILE A 13 -9.24 4.60 4.07
C ILE A 13 -8.16 3.60 3.67
N ILE A 14 -8.49 2.31 3.54
CA ILE A 14 -7.55 1.30 3.01
C ILE A 14 -7.07 1.71 1.61
N ARG A 15 -7.98 2.15 0.74
CA ARG A 15 -7.63 2.63 -0.61
C ARG A 15 -6.70 3.83 -0.57
N CYS A 16 -6.95 4.80 0.30
CA CYS A 16 -6.06 5.96 0.47
C CYS A 16 -4.65 5.52 0.90
N GLY A 17 -4.55 4.61 1.88
CA GLY A 17 -3.28 4.06 2.34
C GLY A 17 -2.54 3.31 1.24
N ASN A 18 -3.23 2.44 0.50
CA ASN A 18 -2.65 1.71 -0.62
C ASN A 18 -2.20 2.64 -1.74
N ASN A 19 -2.98 3.68 -2.07
CA ASN A 19 -2.58 4.64 -3.08
C ASN A 19 -1.29 5.37 -2.66
N ALA A 20 -1.16 5.79 -1.40
CA ALA A 20 0.06 6.38 -0.86
C ALA A 20 1.26 5.40 -0.90
N HIS A 21 1.01 4.13 -0.59
CA HIS A 21 2.01 3.07 -0.70
C HIS A 21 2.51 2.87 -2.15
N HIS A 22 1.60 2.84 -3.13
CA HIS A 22 1.96 2.72 -4.54
C HIS A 22 2.74 3.94 -5.02
N LEU A 23 2.36 5.14 -4.60
CA LEU A 23 3.13 6.35 -4.90
C LEU A 23 4.57 6.21 -4.41
N LYS A 24 4.78 5.69 -3.20
CA LYS A 24 6.11 5.40 -2.66
C LYS A 24 6.86 4.40 -3.54
N ASN A 25 6.23 3.30 -3.97
CA ASN A 25 6.86 2.34 -4.87
C ASN A 25 7.24 2.98 -6.23
N ILE A 26 6.39 3.85 -6.78
CA ILE A 26 6.68 4.62 -8.00
C ILE A 26 7.86 5.55 -7.79
N ILE A 27 7.91 6.29 -6.68
CA ILE A 27 9.01 7.20 -6.36
C ILE A 27 10.34 6.42 -6.23
N TYR A 28 10.34 5.32 -5.46
CA TYR A 28 11.49 4.42 -5.34
C TYR A 28 11.97 3.87 -6.68
N GLN A 29 11.05 3.72 -7.63
CA GLN A 29 11.32 3.17 -8.93
C GLN A 29 11.91 4.16 -9.92
N ILE A 30 11.68 5.45 -9.73
CA ILE A 30 12.06 6.47 -10.71
C ILE A 30 13.38 7.14 -10.28
N PHE A 31 13.68 7.21 -8.99
CA PHE A 31 14.85 7.96 -8.52
C PHE A 31 15.63 7.26 -7.41
N ASP A 32 16.94 7.20 -7.63
CA ASP A 32 17.95 6.99 -6.59
C ASP A 32 17.91 8.17 -5.61
N ASP A 33 18.46 8.02 -4.41
CA ASP A 33 18.34 8.92 -3.23
C ASP A 33 18.91 10.37 -3.42
N GLN A 34 18.99 10.87 -4.65
CA GLN A 34 19.73 12.05 -5.09
C GLN A 34 18.87 13.32 -5.26
N ILE A 35 17.54 13.24 -5.16
CA ILE A 35 16.63 14.38 -5.27
C ILE A 35 15.92 14.60 -3.93
N PRO A 36 16.36 15.58 -3.11
CA PRO A 36 15.81 15.83 -1.77
C PRO A 36 14.30 16.06 -1.76
N GLU A 37 13.74 16.72 -2.76
CA GLU A 37 12.32 17.02 -2.88
C GLU A 37 11.48 15.74 -3.04
N ILE A 38 11.98 14.77 -3.79
CA ILE A 38 11.36 13.44 -3.94
C ILE A 38 11.39 12.67 -2.63
N MET A 39 12.48 12.77 -1.86
CA MET A 39 12.58 12.11 -0.55
C MET A 39 11.51 12.67 0.39
N ILE A 40 11.32 13.99 0.40
CA ILE A 40 10.26 14.62 1.19
C ILE A 40 8.88 14.10 0.74
N ILE A 41 8.61 14.04 -0.57
CA ILE A 41 7.33 13.53 -1.09
C ILE A 41 7.12 12.05 -0.68
N SER A 42 8.18 11.22 -0.72
CA SER A 42 8.15 9.82 -0.28
C SER A 42 7.86 9.68 1.22
N ASP A 43 8.48 10.53 2.04
CA ASP A 43 8.23 10.59 3.48
C ASP A 43 6.79 11.01 3.79
N GLU A 44 6.27 12.01 3.07
CA GLU A 44 4.88 12.45 3.21
C GLU A 44 3.89 11.35 2.79
N ALA A 45 4.17 10.63 1.70
CA ALA A 45 3.38 9.46 1.31
C ALA A 45 3.39 8.36 2.39
N SER A 46 4.56 8.10 2.99
CA SER A 46 4.70 7.15 4.11
C SER A 46 3.91 7.58 5.34
N ARG A 47 3.87 8.89 5.66
CA ARG A 47 3.06 9.44 6.74
C ARG A 47 1.57 9.28 6.47
N ILE A 48 1.12 9.48 5.24
CA ILE A 48 -0.27 9.29 4.83
C ILE A 48 -0.68 7.82 4.99
N GLU A 49 0.12 6.88 4.48
CA GLU A 49 -0.08 5.44 4.64
C GLU A 49 -0.22 5.05 6.13
N GLY A 50 0.71 5.52 6.97
CA GLY A 50 0.69 5.25 8.42
C GLY A 50 -0.56 5.81 9.12
N LEU A 51 -0.99 7.03 8.76
CA LEU A 51 -2.22 7.62 9.32
C LEU A 51 -3.46 6.84 8.89
N CYS A 52 -3.52 6.34 7.66
CA CYS A 52 -4.59 5.46 7.20
C CYS A 52 -4.62 4.15 8.00
N HIS A 53 -3.47 3.54 8.29
CA HIS A 53 -3.39 2.35 9.15
C HIS A 53 -3.84 2.66 10.57
N ASP A 54 -3.42 3.77 11.17
CA ASP A 54 -3.86 4.20 12.50
C ASP A 54 -5.39 4.36 12.57
N MET A 55 -6.01 4.88 11.50
CA MET A 55 -7.47 4.96 11.37
C MET A 55 -8.11 3.56 11.26
N ILE A 56 -7.53 2.62 10.52
CA ILE A 56 -8.12 1.28 10.36
C ILE A 56 -8.01 0.43 11.64
N ARG A 57 -6.92 0.57 12.41
CA ARG A 57 -6.74 -0.10 13.72
C ARG A 57 -7.80 0.33 14.73
N GLN A 58 -8.29 1.55 14.59
CA GLN A 58 -9.27 2.18 15.44
C GLN A 58 -10.64 1.51 15.24
N ASN A 59 -11.14 0.81 16.28
CA ASN A 59 -12.48 0.20 16.28
C ASN A 59 -13.56 1.29 16.21
N LEU A 60 -14.16 1.47 15.02
CA LEU A 60 -15.28 2.37 14.82
C LEU A 60 -16.46 1.96 15.70
N ASN A 61 -16.61 2.66 16.83
CA ASN A 61 -17.82 2.62 17.64
C ASN A 61 -18.45 4.01 17.60
N PHE A 62 -19.24 4.27 16.56
CA PHE A 62 -19.92 5.54 16.29
C PHE A 62 -20.95 5.95 17.38
N ARG A 63 -21.01 5.23 18.50
CA ARG A 63 -21.80 5.60 19.68
C ARG A 63 -21.18 6.74 20.49
N TYR A 64 -19.90 7.09 20.26
CA TYR A 64 -19.20 8.11 21.03
C TYR A 64 -18.66 9.24 20.13
N LEU A 65 -19.00 10.47 20.48
CA LEU A 65 -18.60 11.69 19.74
C LEU A 65 -17.08 11.87 19.64
N SER A 66 -16.32 11.45 20.65
CA SER A 66 -14.85 11.55 20.70
C SER A 66 -14.15 10.81 19.56
N TRP A 67 -14.80 9.80 18.96
CA TRP A 67 -14.25 9.05 17.83
C TRP A 67 -14.34 9.81 16.51
N PHE A 68 -15.44 10.55 16.29
CA PHE A 68 -15.56 11.43 15.13
C PHE A 68 -14.46 12.46 15.13
N GLU A 69 -14.19 13.07 16.30
CA GLU A 69 -13.09 14.02 16.46
C GLU A 69 -11.73 13.38 16.20
N GLY A 70 -11.47 12.18 16.72
CA GLY A 70 -10.24 11.43 16.47
C GLY A 70 -9.98 11.18 14.98
N TRP A 71 -10.98 10.70 14.25
CA TRP A 71 -10.87 10.47 12.80
C TRP A 71 -10.73 11.77 12.01
N LYS A 72 -11.46 12.83 12.40
CA LYS A 72 -11.32 14.17 11.80
C LYS A 72 -9.93 14.77 12.01
N VAL A 73 -9.29 14.51 13.14
CA VAL A 73 -7.88 14.91 13.37
C VAL A 73 -6.96 14.18 12.39
N LEU A 74 -7.13 12.88 12.19
CA LEU A 74 -6.31 12.08 11.28
C LEU A 74 -6.52 12.50 9.82
N LEU A 75 -7.76 12.68 9.36
CA LEU A 75 -8.06 13.20 8.01
C LEU A 75 -7.43 14.57 7.77
N ARG A 76 -7.52 15.49 8.74
CA ARG A 76 -6.86 16.81 8.65
C ARG A 76 -5.34 16.68 8.55
N ARG A 77 -4.73 15.73 9.24
CA ARG A 77 -3.28 15.46 9.12
C ARG A 77 -2.94 14.93 7.73
N ILE A 78 -3.69 13.97 7.19
CA ILE A 78 -3.52 13.47 5.82
C ILE A 78 -3.57 14.64 4.82
N LYS A 79 -4.61 15.51 4.89
CA LYS A 79 -4.68 16.70 4.02
C LYS A 79 -3.46 17.61 4.12
N ARG A 80 -2.88 17.78 5.32
CA ARG A 80 -1.67 18.61 5.48
C ARG A 80 -0.50 18.00 4.75
N HIS A 81 -0.30 16.69 4.86
CA HIS A 81 0.77 15.97 4.17
C HIS A 81 0.62 16.07 2.64
N ILE A 82 -0.61 15.88 2.13
CA ILE A 82 -0.92 16.09 0.71
C ILE A 82 -0.54 17.52 0.26
N LYS A 83 -0.94 18.54 1.03
CA LYS A 83 -0.66 19.95 0.71
C LYS A 83 0.82 20.30 0.78
N VAL A 84 1.60 19.66 1.65
CA VAL A 84 3.06 19.83 1.68
C VAL A 84 3.65 19.35 0.37
N SER A 85 3.30 18.13 -0.07
CA SER A 85 3.78 17.57 -1.34
C SER A 85 3.36 18.39 -2.55
N GLN A 86 2.10 18.84 -2.63
CA GLN A 86 1.61 19.71 -3.70
C GLN A 86 2.38 21.04 -3.78
N LYS A 87 2.76 21.63 -2.63
CA LYS A 87 3.57 22.85 -2.60
C LYS A 87 4.98 22.64 -3.14
N ILE A 88 5.58 21.48 -2.87
CA ILE A 88 6.92 21.14 -3.38
C ILE A 88 6.87 21.03 -4.90
N ILE A 89 5.88 20.32 -5.44
CA ILE A 89 5.70 20.18 -6.90
C ILE A 89 5.47 21.54 -7.55
N LYS A 90 4.61 22.37 -6.95
CA LYS A 90 4.36 23.72 -7.45
C LYS A 90 5.61 24.61 -7.40
N PHE A 91 6.41 24.50 -6.35
CA PHE A 91 7.68 25.22 -6.26
C PHE A 91 8.64 24.81 -7.38
N ASP A 92 8.63 23.54 -7.78
CA ASP A 92 9.42 23.04 -8.92
C ASP A 92 8.98 23.63 -10.27
N GLU A 93 7.69 23.91 -10.45
CA GLU A 93 7.15 24.51 -11.68
C GLU A 93 7.50 25.99 -11.82
N GLU A 94 7.61 26.70 -10.70
CA GLU A 94 7.81 28.16 -10.66
C GLU A 94 9.29 28.58 -10.73
N ASN A 95 10.23 27.63 -10.69
CA ASN A 95 11.67 27.90 -10.66
C ASN A 95 12.42 27.34 -11.88
N THR A 96 13.60 27.89 -12.16
CA THR A 96 14.51 27.42 -13.23
C THR A 96 15.10 26.04 -12.98
N TYR A 97 15.01 25.54 -11.75
CA TYR A 97 15.42 24.18 -11.39
C TYR A 97 14.22 23.26 -11.55
N GLN A 98 14.30 22.28 -12.45
CA GLN A 98 13.32 21.22 -12.59
C GLN A 98 13.87 19.95 -11.91
N ALA A 99 13.42 19.70 -10.69
CA ALA A 99 13.70 18.52 -9.91
C ALA A 99 13.08 17.26 -10.53
N PHE A 100 11.95 17.39 -11.23
CA PHE A 100 11.21 16.24 -11.76
C PHE A 100 10.98 16.32 -13.28
N PRO A 101 11.01 15.18 -13.99
CA PRO A 101 10.44 15.07 -15.34
C PRO A 101 8.92 15.24 -15.30
N ASP A 102 8.35 15.88 -16.33
CA ASP A 102 6.92 16.23 -16.38
C ASP A 102 5.98 15.03 -16.17
N GLN A 103 6.28 13.90 -16.80
CA GLN A 103 5.49 12.67 -16.66
C GLN A 103 5.44 12.16 -15.21
N VAL A 104 6.54 12.35 -14.47
CA VAL A 104 6.62 11.95 -13.06
C VAL A 104 5.82 12.91 -12.20
N LYS A 105 5.91 14.22 -12.46
CA LYS A 105 5.08 15.23 -11.76
C LYS A 105 3.61 14.93 -11.92
N GLU A 106 3.16 14.69 -13.15
CA GLU A 106 1.76 14.39 -13.46
C GLU A 106 1.30 13.14 -12.72
N THR A 107 2.13 12.09 -12.69
CA THR A 107 1.84 10.87 -11.93
C THR A 107 1.69 11.19 -10.44
N ILE A 108 2.65 11.88 -9.83
CA ILE A 108 2.61 12.23 -8.40
C ILE A 108 1.36 13.08 -8.07
N ILE A 109 1.04 14.07 -8.91
CA ILE A 109 -0.14 14.93 -8.77
C ILE A 109 -1.42 14.10 -8.77
N ASN A 110 -1.57 13.19 -9.74
CA ASN A 110 -2.76 12.35 -9.87
C ASN A 110 -2.97 11.47 -8.63
N TYR A 111 -1.89 10.93 -8.05
CA TYR A 111 -1.95 10.17 -6.81
C TYR A 111 -2.42 11.03 -5.62
N PHE A 112 -1.87 12.23 -5.47
CA PHE A 112 -2.27 13.12 -4.37
C PHE A 112 -3.69 13.67 -4.54
N GLN A 113 -4.12 13.99 -5.76
CA GLN A 113 -5.50 14.39 -6.04
C GLN A 113 -6.48 13.30 -5.63
N LEU A 114 -6.20 12.05 -5.99
CA LEU A 114 -7.03 10.91 -5.59
C LEU A 114 -7.09 10.75 -4.05
N GLN A 115 -5.96 10.90 -3.36
CA GLN A 115 -5.94 10.86 -1.90
C GLN A 115 -6.77 11.99 -1.28
N GLU A 116 -6.70 13.20 -1.84
CA GLU A 116 -7.49 14.35 -1.39
C GLU A 116 -9.00 14.11 -1.58
N GLU A 117 -9.41 13.60 -2.74
CA GLU A 117 -10.79 13.23 -3.02
C GLU A 117 -11.31 12.17 -2.06
N ILE A 118 -10.52 11.11 -1.78
CA ILE A 118 -10.93 10.08 -0.81
C ILE A 118 -11.11 10.69 0.58
N VAL A 119 -10.17 11.53 1.02
CA VAL A 119 -10.21 12.18 2.33
C VAL A 119 -11.43 13.11 2.45
N ASP A 120 -11.73 13.89 1.42
CA ASP A 120 -12.92 14.75 1.37
C ASP A 120 -14.21 13.95 1.46
N ASN A 121 -14.28 12.83 0.75
CA ASN A 121 -15.44 11.96 0.79
C ASN A 121 -15.64 11.33 2.17
N VAL A 122 -14.58 10.79 2.79
CA VAL A 122 -14.68 10.24 4.14
C VAL A 122 -15.04 11.33 5.14
N ASP A 123 -14.47 12.53 5.02
CA ASP A 123 -14.81 13.68 5.86
C ASP A 123 -16.31 14.02 5.77
N SER A 124 -16.86 14.04 4.55
CA SER A 124 -18.28 14.25 4.28
C SER A 124 -19.15 13.15 4.89
N TYR A 125 -18.78 11.87 4.75
CA TYR A 125 -19.51 10.77 5.38
C TYR A 125 -19.52 10.85 6.91
N LEU A 126 -18.39 11.21 7.52
CA LEU A 126 -18.31 11.41 8.97
C LEU A 126 -19.20 12.58 9.44
N ASN A 127 -19.28 13.67 8.68
CA ASN A 127 -20.19 14.79 9.00
C ASN A 127 -21.66 14.36 8.92
N LYS A 128 -22.05 13.58 7.91
CA LYS A 128 -23.42 13.05 7.79
C LYS A 128 -23.79 12.19 9.01
N LEU A 129 -22.89 11.30 9.41
CA LEU A 129 -23.08 10.45 10.58
C LEU A 129 -23.17 11.27 11.88
N PHE A 130 -22.35 12.32 12.02
CA PHE A 130 -22.41 13.23 13.16
C PHE A 130 -23.74 13.98 13.23
N ILE A 131 -24.24 14.50 12.11
CA ILE A 131 -25.55 15.18 12.02
C ILE A 131 -26.68 14.22 12.41
N GLN A 132 -26.67 12.99 11.89
CA GLN A 132 -27.65 11.95 12.26
C GLN A 132 -27.61 11.60 13.76
N PHE A 133 -26.43 11.68 14.38
CA PHE A 133 -26.26 11.35 15.79
C PHE A 133 -26.64 12.50 16.73
N THR A 134 -26.51 13.75 16.27
CA THR A 134 -26.70 14.94 17.11
C THR A 134 -28.05 15.64 16.89
N ASP A 135 -28.86 15.19 15.92
CA ASP A 135 -30.10 15.83 15.47
C ASP A 135 -29.93 17.33 15.08
N VAL A 136 -28.69 17.77 14.85
CA VAL A 136 -28.37 19.14 14.45
C VAL A 136 -28.56 19.27 12.93
N LYS A 137 -29.56 20.05 12.49
CA LYS A 137 -29.71 20.42 11.08
C LYS A 137 -28.53 21.32 10.67
N CYS A 138 -27.68 20.81 9.78
CA CYS A 138 -26.54 21.57 9.25
C CYS A 138 -26.72 21.69 7.73
N ASP A 139 -27.11 22.86 7.25
CA ASP A 139 -27.57 23.10 5.87
C ASP A 139 -26.42 23.32 4.85
N GLN A 140 -25.16 22.99 5.18
CA GLN A 140 -23.99 23.42 4.40
C GLN A 140 -22.98 22.32 4.06
N PHE A 141 -23.41 21.15 3.62
CA PHE A 141 -22.48 20.16 3.05
C PHE A 141 -22.85 19.86 1.59
N GLN A 142 -22.08 20.45 0.67
CA GLN A 142 -22.13 20.08 -0.75
C GLN A 142 -21.48 18.71 -0.94
N TYR A 143 -22.18 17.85 -1.67
CA TYR A 143 -21.78 16.50 -1.97
C TYR A 143 -21.07 16.46 -3.32
N SER A 144 -19.96 15.75 -3.42
CA SER A 144 -19.47 15.28 -4.72
C SER A 144 -20.12 13.92 -4.97
N GLU A 145 -21.15 13.87 -5.83
CA GLU A 145 -21.78 12.63 -6.29
C GLU A 145 -20.85 11.81 -7.20
N ASN A 146 -19.80 12.43 -7.72
CA ASN A 146 -18.94 11.87 -8.75
C ASN A 146 -17.52 11.70 -8.22
N ILE A 147 -17.32 10.62 -7.47
CA ILE A 147 -16.01 9.98 -7.49
C ILE A 147 -15.89 9.34 -8.88
N ASP A 148 -15.02 9.88 -9.74
CA ASP A 148 -14.78 9.28 -11.05
C ASP A 148 -14.09 7.93 -10.87
N ASN A 149 -14.88 6.86 -10.73
CA ASN A 149 -14.42 5.48 -10.55
C ASN A 149 -13.49 4.98 -11.67
N LYS A 150 -13.24 5.75 -12.74
CA LYS A 150 -12.30 5.37 -13.80
C LYS A 150 -10.85 5.26 -13.33
N LEU A 151 -10.37 6.20 -12.50
CA LEU A 151 -9.04 6.10 -11.89
C LEU A 151 -9.00 5.03 -10.77
N TYR A 152 -10.18 4.70 -10.22
CA TYR A 152 -10.35 3.69 -9.17
C TYR A 152 -10.41 2.26 -9.73
N ASN A 153 -10.90 2.05 -10.95
CA ASN A 153 -10.95 0.75 -11.62
C ASN A 153 -9.60 0.34 -12.22
N SER A 154 -8.67 1.28 -12.42
CA SER A 154 -7.33 0.98 -12.93
C SER A 154 -6.37 0.48 -11.83
N MET A 155 -6.69 0.75 -10.55
CA MET A 155 -5.92 0.28 -9.40
C MET A 155 -6.73 -0.78 -8.65
N ASP A 156 -6.52 -2.04 -9.01
CA ASP A 156 -7.31 -3.16 -8.51
C ASP A 156 -6.92 -3.52 -7.06
N PHE A 157 -7.64 -2.92 -6.11
CA PHE A 157 -7.40 -3.05 -4.66
C PHE A 157 -8.15 -4.20 -4.00
N ASN A 158 -8.78 -5.09 -4.78
CA ASN A 158 -9.32 -6.30 -4.22
C ASN A 158 -8.17 -7.22 -3.80
N LEU A 159 -8.27 -7.82 -2.61
CA LEU A 159 -7.39 -8.90 -2.15
C LEU A 159 -7.29 -10.09 -3.15
N LEU A 160 -8.11 -10.08 -4.19
CA LEU A 160 -8.33 -11.12 -5.19
C LEU A 160 -8.05 -10.61 -6.61
N ASN A 161 -6.97 -9.85 -6.82
CA ASN A 161 -6.41 -9.84 -8.16
C ASN A 161 -5.62 -11.14 -8.35
N GLU A 162 -6.38 -12.20 -8.64
CA GLU A 162 -5.98 -13.60 -8.87
C GLU A 162 -5.21 -13.76 -10.19
N LYS A 163 -4.33 -12.82 -10.54
CA LYS A 163 -3.28 -13.18 -11.49
C LYS A 163 -2.37 -14.16 -10.77
N ASN A 164 -2.60 -15.44 -11.03
CA ASN A 164 -1.68 -16.49 -10.68
C ASN A 164 -0.31 -16.13 -11.25
N PHE A 165 0.73 -16.35 -10.45
CA PHE A 165 2.09 -16.21 -10.93
C PHE A 165 2.31 -17.18 -12.11
N CYS A 166 2.70 -16.65 -13.27
CA CYS A 166 2.91 -17.41 -14.48
C CYS A 166 4.34 -17.17 -14.97
N GLU A 167 5.21 -18.16 -14.76
CA GLU A 167 6.62 -18.07 -15.14
C GLU A 167 6.83 -17.88 -16.63
N ASP A 168 5.96 -18.49 -17.45
CA ASP A 168 6.04 -18.46 -18.92
C ASP A 168 5.83 -17.05 -19.50
N GLN A 169 5.32 -16.11 -18.70
CA GLN A 169 5.10 -14.72 -19.10
C GLN A 169 6.30 -13.81 -18.80
N ILE A 170 7.35 -14.32 -18.17
CA ILE A 170 8.51 -13.54 -17.74
C ILE A 170 9.64 -13.71 -18.77
N ALA A 171 9.77 -12.75 -19.67
CA ALA A 171 10.75 -12.80 -20.76
C ALA A 171 11.82 -11.70 -20.66
N ASN A 172 11.52 -10.59 -20.00
CA ASN A 172 12.36 -9.39 -20.00
C ASN A 172 12.42 -8.72 -18.62
N LEU A 173 13.22 -7.64 -18.52
CA LEU A 173 13.47 -6.93 -17.28
C LEU A 173 12.21 -6.27 -16.71
N ASN A 174 11.33 -5.76 -17.58
CA ASN A 174 10.09 -5.11 -17.15
C ASN A 174 9.15 -6.14 -16.51
N ASP A 175 9.09 -7.36 -17.03
CA ASP A 175 8.32 -8.46 -16.44
C ASP A 175 8.86 -8.82 -15.05
N LEU A 176 10.20 -8.87 -14.90
CA LEU A 176 10.85 -9.12 -13.59
C LEU A 176 10.50 -8.04 -12.57
N VAL A 177 10.57 -6.76 -12.97
CA VAL A 177 10.20 -5.64 -12.11
C VAL A 177 8.73 -5.73 -11.73
N GLN A 178 7.85 -6.06 -12.69
CA GLN A 178 6.42 -6.20 -12.43
C GLN A 178 6.15 -7.30 -11.41
N VAL A 179 6.75 -8.48 -11.55
CA VAL A 179 6.60 -9.57 -10.57
C VAL A 179 7.02 -9.10 -9.18
N ALA A 180 8.16 -8.40 -9.05
CA ALA A 180 8.62 -7.92 -7.75
C ALA A 180 7.68 -6.87 -7.12
N VAL A 181 7.12 -5.95 -7.93
CA VAL A 181 6.07 -5.01 -7.51
C VAL A 181 4.83 -5.74 -7.01
N GLU A 182 4.42 -6.73 -7.78
CA GLU A 182 3.25 -7.54 -7.53
C GLU A 182 3.38 -8.37 -6.24
N SER A 183 4.54 -8.95 -5.96
CA SER A 183 4.82 -9.67 -4.71
C SER A 183 4.89 -8.71 -3.51
N CYS A 184 5.49 -7.52 -3.69
CA CYS A 184 5.50 -6.46 -2.68
C CYS A 184 4.05 -6.06 -2.30
N ASN A 185 3.19 -5.79 -3.28
CA ASN A 185 1.80 -5.42 -3.04
C ASN A 185 1.00 -6.54 -2.38
N ARG A 186 1.25 -7.81 -2.74
CA ARG A 186 0.63 -8.96 -2.07
C ARG A 186 1.03 -9.02 -0.59
N ALA A 187 2.29 -8.81 -0.26
CA ALA A 187 2.76 -8.75 1.13
C ALA A 187 2.13 -7.57 1.90
N HIS A 188 2.01 -6.41 1.25
CA HIS A 188 1.31 -5.25 1.81
C HIS A 188 -0.18 -5.54 2.09
N ASN A 189 -0.86 -6.26 1.19
CA ASN A 189 -2.25 -6.66 1.38
C ASN A 189 -2.45 -7.59 2.58
N ILE A 190 -1.47 -8.45 2.89
CA ILE A 190 -1.51 -9.25 4.12
C ILE A 190 -1.53 -8.33 5.35
N GLN A 191 -0.68 -7.29 5.38
CA GLN A 191 -0.65 -6.31 6.47
C GLN A 191 -2.01 -5.63 6.64
N ASN A 192 -2.57 -5.09 5.55
CA ASN A 192 -3.87 -4.43 5.58
C ASN A 192 -5.00 -5.34 6.09
N HIS A 193 -4.94 -6.63 5.76
CA HIS A 193 -5.94 -7.61 6.22
C HIS A 193 -5.82 -7.90 7.72
N VAL A 194 -4.61 -7.89 8.28
CA VAL A 194 -4.39 -8.18 9.71
C VAL A 194 -4.46 -6.94 10.61
N VAL A 195 -4.26 -5.73 10.07
CA VAL A 195 -4.29 -4.45 10.80
C VAL A 195 -5.54 -4.29 11.71
N PRO A 196 -6.78 -4.60 11.28
CA PRO A 196 -7.95 -4.50 12.16
C PRO A 196 -7.92 -5.41 13.40
N PHE A 197 -7.10 -6.47 13.38
CA PHE A 197 -7.00 -7.43 14.48
C PHE A 197 -5.92 -7.05 15.51
N GLN A 198 -5.07 -6.07 15.21
CA GLN A 198 -3.99 -5.61 16.11
C GLN A 198 -4.50 -4.94 17.39
N GLN A 199 -5.77 -4.54 17.44
CA GLN A 199 -6.42 -3.98 18.63
C GLN A 199 -7.50 -4.90 19.19
N LYS A 200 -7.60 -6.14 18.68
CA LYS A 200 -8.61 -7.09 19.10
C LYS A 200 -8.04 -8.04 20.15
N GLN A 201 -8.62 -8.01 21.34
CA GLN A 201 -8.21 -8.87 22.45
C GLN A 201 -8.19 -10.35 22.04
N GLY A 202 -7.11 -11.05 22.37
CA GLY A 202 -6.86 -12.44 21.98
C GLY A 202 -6.33 -12.61 20.56
N PHE A 203 -6.28 -11.55 19.74
CA PHE A 203 -5.75 -11.57 18.38
C PHE A 203 -4.56 -10.61 18.15
N GLU A 204 -4.32 -9.70 19.10
CA GLU A 204 -3.30 -8.65 19.02
C GLU A 204 -1.88 -9.18 18.73
N SER A 205 -1.37 -10.10 19.57
CA SER A 205 0.03 -10.56 19.47
C SER A 205 0.34 -11.15 18.10
N PHE A 206 -0.54 -12.02 17.58
CA PHE A 206 -0.28 -12.61 16.27
C PHE A 206 -0.50 -11.59 15.14
N ALA A 207 -1.45 -10.66 15.29
CA ALA A 207 -1.73 -9.69 14.23
C ALA A 207 -0.57 -8.71 14.06
N TYR A 208 0.12 -8.36 15.15
CA TYR A 208 1.38 -7.64 15.08
C TYR A 208 2.49 -8.49 14.47
N GLU A 209 2.60 -9.76 14.84
CA GLU A 209 3.61 -10.67 14.28
C GLU A 209 3.41 -10.86 12.77
N LEU A 210 2.20 -11.17 12.32
CA LEU A 210 1.84 -11.30 10.90
C LEU A 210 2.12 -10.01 10.12
N ALA A 211 1.75 -8.85 10.67
CA ALA A 211 2.02 -7.57 10.03
C ALA A 211 3.53 -7.32 9.90
N GLY A 212 4.30 -7.56 10.97
CA GLY A 212 5.75 -7.39 10.97
C GLY A 212 6.44 -8.29 9.94
N LYS A 213 6.10 -9.59 9.92
CA LYS A 213 6.66 -10.54 8.94
C LYS A 213 6.27 -10.20 7.51
N SER A 214 5.04 -9.75 7.28
CA SER A 214 4.60 -9.33 5.96
C SER A 214 5.31 -8.04 5.52
N GLY A 215 5.61 -7.13 6.45
CA GLY A 215 6.47 -5.97 6.19
C GLY A 215 7.91 -6.34 5.84
N GLU A 216 8.47 -7.36 6.51
CA GLU A 216 9.79 -7.91 6.15
C GLU A 216 9.80 -8.47 4.72
N VAL A 217 8.76 -9.21 4.31
CA VAL A 217 8.59 -9.72 2.93
C VAL A 217 8.49 -8.57 1.93
N GLU A 218 7.62 -7.58 2.19
CA GLU A 218 7.44 -6.39 1.36
C GLU A 218 8.78 -5.67 1.12
N ASN A 219 9.56 -5.44 2.18
CA ASN A 219 10.87 -4.81 2.09
C ASN A 219 11.84 -5.60 1.23
N GLN A 220 11.87 -6.94 1.33
CA GLN A 220 12.74 -7.74 0.46
C GLN A 220 12.38 -7.58 -1.03
N PHE A 221 11.10 -7.53 -1.37
CA PHE A 221 10.69 -7.33 -2.76
C PHE A 221 10.94 -5.89 -3.26
N ARG A 222 10.98 -4.89 -2.38
CA ARG A 222 11.50 -3.56 -2.74
C ARG A 222 13.00 -3.58 -3.02
N GLU A 223 13.78 -4.29 -2.22
CA GLU A 223 15.21 -4.47 -2.49
C GLU A 223 15.46 -5.21 -3.81
N ILE A 224 14.64 -6.22 -4.14
CA ILE A 224 14.70 -6.89 -5.45
C ILE A 224 14.42 -5.89 -6.58
N GLN A 225 13.37 -5.05 -6.46
CA GLN A 225 13.07 -4.00 -7.44
C GLN A 225 14.26 -3.03 -7.60
N LYS A 226 14.87 -2.60 -6.49
CA LYS A 226 16.04 -1.72 -6.50
C LYS A 226 17.19 -2.38 -7.25
N ASN A 227 17.53 -3.63 -6.92
CA ASN A 227 18.60 -4.36 -7.60
C ASN A 227 18.34 -4.53 -9.10
N LEU A 228 17.11 -4.86 -9.52
CA LEU A 228 16.74 -5.01 -10.94
C LEU A 228 16.87 -3.70 -11.73
N LYS A 229 16.68 -2.54 -11.09
CA LYS A 229 16.80 -1.23 -11.73
C LYS A 229 18.20 -0.63 -11.69
N MET A 230 19.09 -1.13 -10.84
CA MET A 230 20.48 -0.70 -10.87
C MET A 230 21.10 -1.11 -12.21
N HIS A 231 21.65 -0.14 -12.95
CA HIS A 231 22.49 -0.37 -14.13
C HIS A 231 23.88 -0.90 -13.71
N SER A 232 23.86 -2.02 -12.97
CA SER A 232 25.04 -2.70 -12.47
C SER A 232 25.81 -3.34 -13.63
N HIS A 233 27.08 -3.00 -13.77
CA HIS A 233 27.98 -3.70 -14.69
C HIS A 233 28.29 -5.14 -14.20
N ASN A 234 27.86 -5.50 -12.98
CA ASN A 234 28.06 -6.79 -12.36
C ASN A 234 26.74 -7.56 -12.20
N LEU A 235 26.30 -8.20 -13.29
CA LEU A 235 25.10 -9.05 -13.32
C LEU A 235 25.17 -10.21 -12.32
N HIS A 236 26.37 -10.71 -12.03
CA HIS A 236 26.54 -11.81 -11.08
C HIS A 236 26.20 -11.39 -9.66
N GLU A 237 26.73 -10.25 -9.22
CA GLU A 237 26.43 -9.67 -7.90
C GLU A 237 24.95 -9.30 -7.76
N MET A 238 24.37 -8.67 -8.79
CA MET A 238 22.94 -8.33 -8.81
C MET A 238 22.06 -9.58 -8.64
N LYS A 239 22.33 -10.66 -9.39
CA LYS A 239 21.59 -11.93 -9.26
C LYS A 239 21.76 -12.55 -7.86
N ASN A 240 22.96 -12.49 -7.29
CA ASN A 240 23.20 -12.99 -5.93
C ASN A 240 22.41 -12.20 -4.89
N ASN A 241 22.38 -10.87 -5.00
CA ASN A 241 21.59 -10.01 -4.11
C ASN A 241 20.10 -10.32 -4.23
N ILE A 242 19.55 -10.39 -5.45
CA ILE A 242 18.15 -10.74 -5.68
C ILE A 242 17.83 -12.11 -5.07
N LYS A 243 18.69 -13.11 -5.28
CA LYS A 243 18.54 -14.45 -4.68
C LYS A 243 18.57 -14.42 -3.16
N ASN A 244 19.44 -13.62 -2.55
CA ASN A 244 19.51 -13.48 -1.10
C ASN A 244 18.21 -12.86 -0.53
N HIS A 245 17.72 -11.79 -1.15
CA HIS A 245 16.46 -11.16 -0.77
C HIS A 245 15.27 -12.10 -0.96
N ALA A 246 15.20 -12.83 -2.07
CA ALA A 246 14.15 -13.81 -2.35
C ALA A 246 14.15 -14.98 -1.35
N ASN A 247 15.33 -15.49 -0.97
CA ASN A 247 15.46 -16.53 0.05
C ASN A 247 15.04 -16.04 1.44
N TYR A 248 15.39 -14.80 1.79
CA TYR A 248 14.94 -14.20 3.05
C TYR A 248 13.42 -14.01 3.05
N ALA A 249 12.85 -13.47 1.97
CA ALA A 249 11.40 -13.34 1.81
C ALA A 249 10.69 -14.69 1.95
N LYS A 250 11.22 -15.74 1.32
CA LYS A 250 10.72 -17.12 1.43
C LYS A 250 10.70 -17.62 2.88
N LEU A 251 11.76 -17.36 3.65
CA LEU A 251 11.81 -17.69 5.07
C LEU A 251 10.67 -17.01 5.84
N LYS A 252 10.42 -15.72 5.57
CA LYS A 252 9.35 -14.96 6.24
C LYS A 252 7.96 -15.39 5.83
N VAL A 253 7.75 -15.75 4.56
CA VAL A 253 6.50 -16.39 4.12
C VAL A 253 6.24 -17.69 4.87
N LYS A 254 7.28 -18.51 5.09
CA LYS A 254 7.15 -19.73 5.89
C LYS A 254 6.78 -19.43 7.34
N GLU A 255 7.43 -18.46 7.98
CA GLU A 255 7.09 -17.99 9.34
C GLU A 255 5.61 -17.53 9.40
N ILE A 256 5.13 -16.78 8.40
CA ILE A 256 3.72 -16.36 8.28
C ILE A 256 2.78 -17.57 8.24
N LEU A 257 3.05 -18.54 7.36
CA LEU A 257 2.23 -19.76 7.24
C LEU A 257 2.22 -20.58 8.53
N GLU A 258 3.35 -20.66 9.25
CA GLU A 258 3.42 -21.31 10.55
C GLU A 258 2.56 -20.61 11.61
N ILE A 259 2.54 -19.27 11.63
CA ILE A 259 1.66 -18.48 12.51
C ILE A 259 0.18 -18.75 12.15
N LEU A 260 -0.18 -18.71 10.87
CA LEU A 260 -1.55 -18.99 10.42
C LEU A 260 -2.00 -20.40 10.82
N ASN A 261 -1.13 -21.40 10.70
CA ASN A 261 -1.44 -22.77 11.09
C ASN A 261 -1.65 -22.93 12.59
N LYS A 262 -0.87 -22.23 13.44
CA LYS A 262 -1.09 -22.21 14.89
C LYS A 262 -2.45 -21.63 15.27
N ILE A 263 -2.92 -20.63 14.51
CA ILE A 263 -4.22 -19.98 14.73
C ILE A 263 -5.37 -20.85 14.20
N LEU A 264 -5.18 -21.60 13.11
CA LEU A 264 -6.21 -22.48 12.53
C LEU A 264 -6.64 -23.63 13.45
N VAL A 265 -5.77 -24.07 14.36
CA VAL A 265 -6.09 -25.07 15.39
C VAL A 265 -7.06 -24.53 16.45
N ASP A 266 -7.19 -23.21 16.55
CA ASP A 266 -8.12 -22.50 17.43
C ASP A 266 -9.25 -21.94 16.54
N GLU A 267 -10.40 -22.64 16.43
CA GLU A 267 -11.49 -22.51 15.42
C GLU A 267 -12.08 -21.09 15.14
N LYS A 268 -11.50 -20.02 15.66
CA LYS A 268 -11.94 -18.63 15.60
C LYS A 268 -11.46 -17.82 14.38
N PHE A 269 -10.65 -18.37 13.47
CA PHE A 269 -10.12 -17.62 12.32
C PHE A 269 -10.43 -18.25 10.95
N LYS A 270 -11.70 -18.27 10.54
CA LYS A 270 -12.16 -18.62 9.17
C LYS A 270 -11.70 -17.63 8.06
N LYS A 271 -10.72 -16.76 8.34
CA LYS A 271 -10.26 -15.66 7.46
C LYS A 271 -8.80 -15.80 6.99
N SER A 272 -8.18 -16.98 7.16
CA SER A 272 -6.80 -17.25 6.76
C SER A 272 -6.63 -17.63 5.29
N GLU A 273 -7.67 -18.19 4.64
CA GLU A 273 -7.57 -18.65 3.24
C GLU A 273 -7.06 -17.58 2.26
N PRO A 274 -7.51 -16.30 2.32
CA PRO A 274 -6.97 -15.26 1.45
C PRO A 274 -5.48 -14.98 1.72
N ILE A 275 -5.05 -15.01 2.99
CA ILE A 275 -3.65 -14.79 3.35
C ILE A 275 -2.79 -15.96 2.86
N THR A 276 -3.26 -17.20 3.03
CA THR A 276 -2.57 -18.40 2.57
C THR A 276 -2.33 -18.35 1.07
N LYS A 277 -3.33 -17.99 0.26
CA LYS A 277 -3.18 -17.86 -1.20
C LYS A 277 -2.16 -16.78 -1.60
N LEU A 278 -2.17 -15.64 -0.90
CA LEU A 278 -1.16 -14.59 -1.10
C LEU A 278 0.24 -15.12 -0.79
N CYS A 279 0.41 -15.82 0.33
CA CYS A 279 1.68 -16.45 0.72
C CYS A 279 2.16 -17.49 -0.31
N GLU A 280 1.26 -18.32 -0.84
CA GLU A 280 1.59 -19.31 -1.89
C GLU A 280 2.11 -18.63 -3.16
N THR A 281 1.43 -17.58 -3.62
CA THR A 281 1.84 -16.84 -4.82
C THR A 281 3.17 -16.11 -4.60
N ILE A 282 3.36 -15.49 -3.43
CA ILE A 282 4.64 -14.86 -3.07
C ILE A 282 5.75 -15.92 -3.03
N ASN A 283 5.49 -17.11 -2.48
CA ASN A 283 6.48 -18.18 -2.43
C ASN A 283 6.89 -18.65 -3.83
N GLN A 284 5.95 -18.73 -4.78
CA GLN A 284 6.25 -19.02 -6.18
C GLN A 284 7.17 -17.94 -6.80
N SER A 285 6.90 -16.66 -6.54
CA SER A 285 7.79 -15.56 -6.96
C SER A 285 9.18 -15.68 -6.33
N CYS A 286 9.28 -16.01 -5.03
CA CYS A 286 10.56 -16.24 -4.36
C CYS A 286 11.33 -17.40 -5.01
N GLU A 287 10.66 -18.51 -5.32
CA GLU A 287 11.28 -19.67 -5.97
C GLU A 287 11.84 -19.31 -7.35
N PHE A 288 11.06 -18.56 -8.12
CA PHE A 288 11.50 -18.04 -9.41
C PHE A 288 12.73 -17.14 -9.27
N PHE A 289 12.70 -16.11 -8.42
CA PHE A 289 13.83 -15.21 -8.22
C PHE A 289 15.08 -15.94 -7.68
N SER A 290 14.90 -16.98 -6.87
CA SER A 290 16.02 -17.74 -6.30
C SER A 290 16.67 -18.74 -7.28
N THR A 291 15.96 -19.18 -8.32
CA THR A 291 16.39 -20.33 -9.15
C THR A 291 16.37 -20.12 -10.65
N LYS A 292 15.57 -19.19 -11.18
CA LYS A 292 15.26 -19.12 -12.63
C LYS A 292 15.70 -17.82 -13.31
N ILE A 293 16.12 -16.80 -12.57
CA ILE A 293 16.68 -15.57 -13.17
C ILE A 293 17.94 -15.90 -13.98
N ASN A 294 18.00 -15.38 -15.20
CA ASN A 294 19.17 -15.50 -16.06
C ASN A 294 19.52 -14.16 -16.73
N ASP A 295 20.70 -14.12 -17.37
CA ASP A 295 21.24 -12.88 -17.96
C ASP A 295 20.41 -12.37 -19.14
N GLN A 296 19.72 -13.26 -19.87
CA GLN A 296 18.89 -12.86 -21.02
C GLN A 296 17.67 -12.06 -20.56
N MET A 297 17.03 -12.50 -19.48
CA MET A 297 15.87 -11.79 -18.91
C MET A 297 16.25 -10.40 -18.40
N ILE A 298 17.47 -10.23 -17.86
CA ILE A 298 17.92 -8.94 -17.30
C ILE A 298 18.37 -7.97 -18.41
N THR A 299 19.01 -8.49 -19.46
CA THR A 299 19.58 -7.66 -20.53
C THR A 299 18.59 -7.32 -21.64
N ASN A 300 17.48 -8.07 -21.75
CA ASN A 300 16.34 -7.67 -22.59
C ASN A 300 15.54 -6.54 -21.93
N THR A 301 15.63 -5.34 -22.50
CA THR A 301 14.63 -4.30 -22.32
C THR A 301 13.71 -4.38 -23.53
N ALA A 302 12.45 -4.76 -23.31
CA ALA A 302 11.44 -4.85 -24.36
C ALA A 302 11.12 -3.47 -24.96
#